data_AF-A0A660QL09-F1
#
_entry.id   AF-A0A660QL09-F1
#
_cell.length_a   1.000
_cell.length_b   1.000
_cell.length_c   1.000
_cell.angle_alpha   90.00
_cell.angle_beta   90.00
_cell.angle_gamma   90.00
#
_symmetry.space_group_name_H-M   'P 1'
#
loop_
_entity.id
_entity.type
_entity.pdbx_description
1 polymer ?
#
loop_
_entity_poly.entity_id
_entity_poly.type
_entity_poly.pdbx_seq_one_letter_code
_entity_poly.pdbx_strand_id
1 'polypeptide(L)'
;MYSVDRQKLISKLAIPGNTKIILLVLDGLGDTPVNGKTPLQEAKTPNLDSLARESDLGLIIPVLPGITPGSGPGHLALFGYDPIKYQIGRGILEALGTGVEVGEKDVVARGNFATLKDGIVVDRRAGRPPTEESAKVVKILSENIKTIEDVTISFYPGKEHRFVVKFTGENLDDRLTDADPQREGKPMVWAKPLTPEADRMARIVNELIKKIGEVLKDQGRMNFALLRGFSKYPNLPKFGEVYKLKSAAIATYPMYRGIAKLVGMDVLETGQTVADEVETLKKHWEDYDFFYFHVKKTDSYGEDGNFAKKVEVI
;
A
#
# COMPACT_ATOMS: atom_id res chain seq x y z
N MET A 1 -12.48 -16.89 -24.30
CA MET A 1 -12.10 -15.51 -24.68
C MET A 1 -10.60 -15.39 -24.41
N TYR A 2 -9.78 -15.15 -25.43
CA TYR A 2 -8.34 -15.00 -25.23
C TYR A 2 -8.08 -13.76 -24.36
N SER A 3 -7.68 -13.96 -23.11
CA SER A 3 -7.22 -12.87 -22.25
C SER A 3 -5.87 -12.42 -22.80
N VAL A 4 -5.88 -11.36 -23.62
CA VAL A 4 -4.65 -10.70 -24.04
C VAL A 4 -4.18 -9.86 -22.87
N ASP A 5 -3.00 -10.19 -22.36
CA ASP A 5 -2.30 -9.40 -21.35
C ASP A 5 -2.01 -8.00 -21.89
N ARG A 6 -2.78 -7.01 -21.44
CA ARG A 6 -2.72 -5.63 -21.93
C ARG A 6 -1.31 -5.04 -21.81
N GLN A 7 -0.60 -5.30 -20.71
CA GLN A 7 0.76 -4.82 -20.48
C GLN A 7 1.73 -5.40 -21.53
N LYS A 8 1.63 -6.70 -21.82
CA LYS A 8 2.46 -7.34 -22.85
C LYS A 8 2.15 -6.83 -24.25
N LEU A 9 0.88 -6.58 -24.57
CA LEU A 9 0.50 -6.06 -25.87
C LEU A 9 0.99 -4.62 -26.05
N ILE A 10 0.69 -3.74 -25.08
CA ILE A 10 1.09 -2.33 -25.14
C ILE A 10 2.61 -2.21 -25.21
N SER A 11 3.36 -2.97 -24.39
CA SER A 11 4.83 -2.91 -24.40
C SER A 11 5.46 -3.21 -25.77
N LYS A 12 4.79 -4.00 -26.62
CA LYS A 12 5.22 -4.28 -28.00
C LYS A 12 4.84 -3.21 -29.02
N LEU A 13 3.80 -2.44 -28.74
CA LEU A 13 3.22 -1.46 -29.66
C LEU A 13 3.63 -0.02 -29.33
N ALA A 14 3.95 0.25 -28.07
CA ALA A 14 4.28 1.57 -27.58
C ALA A 14 5.58 2.08 -28.20
N ILE A 15 5.54 3.33 -28.67
CA ILE A 15 6.68 4.09 -29.14
C ILE A 15 6.88 5.30 -28.21
N PRO A 16 8.12 5.79 -28.02
CA PRO A 16 8.35 7.00 -27.26
C PRO A 16 7.54 8.18 -27.84
N GLY A 17 6.77 8.85 -26.98
CA GLY A 17 6.05 10.07 -27.31
C GLY A 17 6.87 11.32 -26.98
N ASN A 18 6.45 12.47 -27.51
CA ASN A 18 6.99 13.79 -27.18
C ASN A 18 5.93 14.73 -26.55
N THR A 19 4.80 14.15 -26.12
CA THR A 19 3.68 14.88 -25.51
C THR A 19 3.71 14.74 -23.99
N LYS A 20 3.12 15.72 -23.29
CA LYS A 20 2.94 15.68 -21.84
C LYS A 20 1.56 15.13 -21.49
N ILE A 21 1.49 14.24 -20.51
CA ILE A 21 0.25 13.63 -20.02
C ILE A 21 0.13 13.88 -18.52
N ILE A 22 -1.02 14.38 -18.07
CA ILE A 22 -1.36 14.48 -16.66
C ILE A 22 -2.55 13.56 -16.39
N LEU A 23 -2.35 12.59 -15.50
CA LEU A 23 -3.43 11.82 -14.88
C LEU A 23 -3.77 12.48 -13.53
N LEU A 24 -4.77 13.36 -13.53
CA LEU A 24 -5.30 13.97 -12.31
C LEU A 24 -6.32 13.03 -11.65
N VAL A 25 -6.04 12.63 -10.41
CA VAL A 25 -6.92 11.80 -9.60
C VAL A 25 -7.37 12.58 -8.37
N LEU A 26 -8.63 12.99 -8.38
CA LEU A 26 -9.32 13.46 -7.18
C LEU A 26 -9.85 12.22 -6.44
N ASP A 27 -9.20 11.85 -5.35
CA ASP A 27 -9.49 10.59 -4.67
C ASP A 27 -10.90 10.58 -4.10
N GLY A 28 -11.64 9.47 -4.21
CA GLY A 28 -13.01 9.40 -3.70
C GLY A 28 -13.96 10.46 -4.26
N LEU A 29 -13.73 10.98 -5.48
CA LEU A 29 -14.54 12.07 -6.08
C LEU A 29 -16.04 11.73 -6.18
N GLY A 30 -16.36 10.49 -6.55
CA GLY A 30 -17.73 10.02 -6.65
C GLY A 30 -18.44 10.06 -5.31
N ASP A 31 -19.71 10.48 -5.31
CA ASP A 31 -20.51 10.56 -4.09
C ASP A 31 -22.01 10.40 -4.38
N THR A 32 -22.77 10.17 -3.33
CA THR A 32 -24.23 10.20 -3.33
C THR A 32 -24.76 11.63 -3.15
N PRO A 33 -25.91 11.97 -3.74
CA PRO A 33 -26.47 13.31 -3.62
C PRO A 33 -27.03 13.60 -2.23
N VAL A 34 -26.75 14.79 -1.70
CA VAL A 34 -27.38 15.38 -0.52
C VAL A 34 -28.20 16.58 -0.99
N ASN A 35 -29.49 16.62 -0.65
CA ASN A 35 -30.42 17.66 -1.15
C ASN A 35 -30.44 17.80 -2.68
N GLY A 36 -30.28 16.68 -3.40
CA GLY A 36 -30.37 16.62 -4.86
C GLY A 36 -29.06 16.87 -5.63
N LYS A 37 -27.94 17.10 -4.95
CA LYS A 37 -26.63 17.30 -5.59
C LYS A 37 -25.52 16.51 -4.91
N THR A 38 -24.58 15.99 -5.70
CA THR A 38 -23.31 15.47 -5.17
C THR A 38 -22.37 16.63 -4.78
N PRO A 39 -21.31 16.38 -4.00
CA PRO A 39 -20.29 17.40 -3.71
C PRO A 39 -19.69 18.03 -4.97
N LEU A 40 -19.40 17.21 -6.01
CA LEU A 40 -18.88 17.71 -7.28
C LEU A 40 -19.88 18.64 -8.00
N GLN A 41 -21.19 18.37 -7.90
CA GLN A 41 -22.23 19.21 -8.50
C GLN A 41 -22.50 20.49 -7.69
N GLU A 42 -22.20 20.50 -6.39
CA GLU A 42 -22.36 21.68 -5.53
C GLU A 42 -21.12 22.59 -5.57
N ALA A 43 -19.94 22.02 -5.81
CA ALA A 43 -18.70 22.75 -5.95
C ALA A 43 -18.72 23.73 -7.13
N LYS A 44 -17.98 24.84 -7.00
CA LYS A 44 -17.83 25.83 -8.06
C LYS A 44 -16.59 25.49 -8.88
N THR A 45 -16.78 24.74 -9.96
CA THR A 45 -15.70 24.12 -10.74
C THR A 45 -15.54 24.69 -12.16
N PRO A 46 -15.42 26.02 -12.36
CA PRO A 46 -15.43 26.61 -13.71
C PRO A 46 -14.32 26.06 -14.63
N ASN A 47 -13.17 25.70 -14.07
CA ASN A 47 -12.06 25.13 -14.84
C ASN A 47 -12.35 23.68 -15.30
N LEU A 48 -12.90 22.83 -14.41
CA LEU A 48 -13.31 21.47 -14.80
C LEU A 48 -14.50 21.51 -15.76
N ASP A 49 -15.45 22.43 -15.54
CA ASP A 49 -16.60 22.63 -16.43
C ASP A 49 -16.17 23.07 -17.83
N SER A 50 -15.18 23.96 -17.92
CA SER A 50 -14.60 24.39 -19.20
C SER A 50 -13.88 23.22 -19.89
N LEU A 51 -13.05 22.49 -19.15
CA LEU A 51 -12.33 21.32 -19.69
C LEU A 51 -13.32 20.26 -20.19
N ALA A 52 -14.38 20.00 -19.45
CA ALA A 52 -15.42 19.04 -19.81
C ALA A 52 -16.18 19.42 -21.09
N ARG A 53 -16.35 20.71 -21.41
CA ARG A 53 -16.99 21.16 -22.65
C ARG A 53 -16.14 20.95 -23.89
N GLU A 54 -14.82 20.91 -23.72
CA GLU A 54 -13.83 20.77 -24.81
C GLU A 54 -13.27 19.35 -24.92
N SER A 55 -13.73 18.42 -24.09
CA SER A 55 -13.18 17.06 -23.96
C SER A 55 -14.24 15.97 -24.08
N ASP A 56 -13.77 14.73 -24.26
CA ASP A 56 -14.63 13.54 -24.14
C ASP A 56 -14.85 13.17 -22.67
N LEU A 57 -16.10 12.89 -22.31
CA LEU A 57 -16.50 12.45 -20.98
C LEU A 57 -16.88 10.97 -20.97
N GLY A 58 -16.67 10.32 -19.83
CA GLY A 58 -17.03 8.93 -19.64
C GLY A 58 -17.06 8.52 -18.18
N LEU A 59 -17.51 7.28 -17.95
CA LEU A 59 -17.50 6.64 -16.65
C LEU A 59 -16.44 5.54 -16.63
N ILE A 60 -15.73 5.43 -15.52
CA ILE A 60 -14.75 4.36 -15.29
C ILE A 60 -15.28 3.38 -14.26
N ILE A 61 -15.15 2.08 -14.54
CA ILE A 61 -15.31 1.00 -13.58
C ILE A 61 -13.90 0.48 -13.28
N PRO A 62 -13.29 0.79 -12.12
CA PRO A 62 -11.88 0.49 -11.90
C PRO A 62 -11.55 -0.99 -11.91
N VAL A 63 -12.43 -1.85 -11.39
CA VAL A 63 -12.19 -3.31 -11.33
C VAL A 63 -13.22 -4.05 -12.16
N LEU A 64 -14.43 -4.23 -11.62
CA LEU A 64 -15.57 -4.85 -12.30
C LEU A 64 -16.87 -4.31 -11.71
N PRO A 65 -18.00 -4.41 -12.44
CA PRO A 65 -19.32 -4.11 -11.87
C PRO A 65 -19.56 -4.87 -10.56
N GLY A 66 -19.97 -4.15 -9.52
CA GLY A 66 -20.24 -4.73 -8.20
C GLY A 66 -19.01 -4.95 -7.31
N ILE A 67 -17.80 -4.66 -7.79
CA ILE A 67 -16.58 -4.73 -6.97
C ILE A 67 -16.18 -3.32 -6.52
N THR A 68 -16.18 -3.08 -5.21
CA THR A 68 -15.63 -1.85 -4.63
C THR A 68 -14.11 -1.99 -4.50
N PRO A 69 -13.30 -1.21 -5.24
CA PRO A 69 -11.86 -1.29 -5.14
C PRO A 69 -11.37 -0.65 -3.84
N GLY A 70 -10.36 -1.24 -3.21
CA GLY A 70 -9.48 -0.50 -2.32
C GLY A 70 -8.46 0.34 -3.10
N SER A 71 -7.77 1.26 -2.42
CA SER A 71 -6.79 2.17 -3.02
C SER A 71 -5.74 1.46 -3.90
N GLY A 72 -5.22 0.30 -3.48
CA GLY A 72 -4.24 -0.49 -4.24
C GLY A 72 -4.76 -0.94 -5.61
N PRO A 73 -5.73 -1.87 -5.67
CA PRO A 73 -6.33 -2.33 -6.93
C PRO A 73 -6.91 -1.20 -7.78
N GLY A 74 -7.54 -0.18 -7.17
CA GLY A 74 -8.10 0.95 -7.90
C GLY A 74 -7.06 1.75 -8.68
N HIS A 75 -5.92 2.05 -8.06
CA HIS A 75 -4.86 2.82 -8.71
C HIS A 75 -4.04 2.00 -9.70
N LEU A 76 -3.84 0.70 -9.46
CA LEU A 76 -3.27 -0.18 -10.47
C LEU A 76 -4.11 -0.17 -11.76
N ALA A 77 -5.43 -0.21 -11.63
CA ALA A 77 -6.33 -0.12 -12.77
C ALA A 77 -6.22 1.23 -13.51
N LEU A 78 -6.11 2.34 -12.77
CA LEU A 78 -5.87 3.67 -13.35
C LEU A 78 -4.54 3.74 -14.12
N PHE A 79 -3.51 3.05 -13.65
CA PHE A 79 -2.22 2.91 -14.35
C PHE A 79 -2.27 1.89 -15.50
N GLY A 80 -3.43 1.28 -15.75
CA GLY A 80 -3.70 0.38 -16.86
C GLY A 80 -3.45 -1.09 -16.57
N TYR A 81 -3.00 -1.46 -15.36
CA TYR A 81 -2.75 -2.84 -14.94
C TYR A 81 -4.06 -3.55 -14.61
N ASP A 82 -4.21 -4.80 -15.04
CA ASP A 82 -5.35 -5.63 -14.62
C ASP A 82 -5.25 -5.95 -13.11
N PRO A 83 -6.15 -5.42 -12.26
CA PRO A 83 -6.09 -5.62 -10.81
C PRO A 83 -6.48 -7.03 -10.37
N ILE A 84 -7.11 -7.83 -11.23
CA ILE A 84 -7.45 -9.24 -10.94
C ILE A 84 -6.20 -10.10 -11.10
N LYS A 85 -5.37 -9.78 -12.09
CA LYS A 85 -4.13 -10.48 -12.38
C LYS A 85 -2.97 -9.99 -11.51
N TYR A 86 -2.75 -8.68 -11.45
CA TYR A 86 -1.64 -8.06 -10.72
C TYR A 86 -2.09 -7.70 -9.31
N GLN A 87 -2.17 -8.72 -8.45
CA GLN A 87 -2.58 -8.54 -7.06
C GLN A 87 -1.40 -8.11 -6.19
N ILE A 88 -1.55 -6.99 -5.50
CA ILE A 88 -0.61 -6.57 -4.46
C ILE A 88 -1.01 -7.25 -3.16
N GLY A 89 -0.07 -7.99 -2.57
CA GLY A 89 -0.28 -8.66 -1.29
C GLY A 89 -0.57 -7.67 -0.15
N ARG A 90 -1.37 -8.10 0.83
CA ARG A 90 -1.79 -7.25 1.95
C ARG A 90 -0.62 -6.71 2.77
N GLY A 91 0.45 -7.50 2.93
CA GLY A 91 1.65 -7.06 3.64
C GLY A 91 2.30 -5.84 2.97
N ILE A 92 2.36 -5.84 1.63
CA ILE A 92 2.88 -4.70 0.86
C ILE A 92 1.98 -3.49 1.04
N LEU A 93 0.66 -3.63 0.90
CA LEU A 93 -0.25 -2.50 1.09
C LEU A 93 -0.14 -1.90 2.50
N GLU A 94 -0.03 -2.73 3.54
CA GLU A 94 0.16 -2.24 4.90
C GLU A 94 1.50 -1.53 5.08
N ALA A 95 2.59 -2.05 4.51
CA ALA A 95 3.91 -1.41 4.52
C ALA A 95 3.90 -0.05 3.82
N LEU A 96 3.30 0.03 2.63
CA LEU A 96 3.18 1.29 1.89
C LEU A 96 2.31 2.31 2.65
N GLY A 97 1.23 1.84 3.29
CA GLY A 97 0.35 2.68 4.10
C GLY A 97 1.03 3.30 5.33
N THR A 98 2.08 2.67 5.87
CA THR A 98 2.88 3.20 6.97
C THR A 98 4.14 3.94 6.51
N GLY A 99 4.31 4.15 5.20
CA GLY A 99 5.48 4.82 4.62
C GLY A 99 6.75 3.97 4.63
N VAL A 100 6.63 2.66 4.82
CA VAL A 100 7.77 1.73 4.74
C VAL A 100 8.13 1.54 3.28
N GLU A 101 9.37 1.85 2.94
CA GLU A 101 9.89 1.54 1.62
C GLU A 101 10.12 0.03 1.47
N VAL A 102 9.59 -0.53 0.39
CA VAL A 102 9.75 -1.94 0.02
C VAL A 102 10.42 -2.03 -1.34
N GLY A 103 11.54 -2.76 -1.43
CA GLY A 103 12.27 -3.02 -2.66
C GLY A 103 12.21 -4.48 -3.11
N GLU A 104 12.80 -4.81 -4.25
CA GLU A 104 12.67 -6.14 -4.91
C GLU A 104 13.20 -7.33 -4.08
N LYS A 105 14.09 -7.05 -3.12
CA LYS A 105 14.69 -8.01 -2.18
C LYS A 105 13.93 -8.11 -0.85
N ASP A 106 12.82 -7.39 -0.73
CA ASP A 106 12.06 -7.31 0.50
C ASP A 106 10.85 -8.25 0.48
N VAL A 107 10.68 -8.98 1.58
CA VAL A 107 9.41 -9.56 2.00
C VAL A 107 8.92 -8.78 3.21
N VAL A 108 7.64 -8.42 3.23
CA VAL A 108 7.02 -7.77 4.37
C VAL A 108 5.91 -8.65 4.94
N ALA A 109 5.66 -8.52 6.23
CA ALA A 109 4.52 -9.12 6.88
C ALA A 109 3.93 -8.17 7.90
N ARG A 110 2.64 -8.33 8.14
CA ARG A 110 1.98 -7.68 9.25
C ARG A 110 2.31 -8.44 10.54
N GLY A 111 2.76 -7.69 11.53
CA GLY A 111 2.84 -8.13 12.91
C GLY A 111 1.66 -7.62 13.75
N ASN A 112 1.16 -8.47 14.62
CA ASN A 112 0.24 -8.09 15.69
C ASN A 112 0.89 -8.48 17.03
N PHE A 113 1.06 -7.53 17.94
CA PHE A 113 1.35 -7.86 19.33
C PHE A 113 0.18 -8.63 19.94
N ALA A 114 0.52 -9.67 20.69
CA ALA A 114 -0.43 -10.60 21.26
C ALA A 114 -0.02 -11.00 22.68
N THR A 115 -0.99 -11.47 23.44
CA THR A 115 -0.78 -12.08 24.75
C THR A 115 -0.73 -13.59 24.58
N LEU A 116 0.40 -14.20 24.92
CA LEU A 116 0.60 -15.65 24.95
C LEU A 116 0.69 -16.12 26.40
N LYS A 117 -0.01 -17.20 26.73
CA LYS A 117 0.05 -17.87 28.03
C LYS A 117 0.11 -19.38 27.83
N ASP A 118 1.15 -20.03 28.34
CA ASP A 118 1.34 -21.49 28.24
C ASP A 118 1.21 -22.02 26.79
N GLY A 119 1.72 -21.26 25.81
CA GLY A 119 1.64 -21.58 24.38
C GLY A 119 0.27 -21.31 23.73
N ILE A 120 -0.71 -20.84 24.48
CA ILE A 120 -2.06 -20.46 24.01
C ILE A 120 -2.14 -18.96 23.79
N VAL A 121 -2.67 -18.56 22.64
CA VAL A 121 -2.95 -17.16 22.32
C VAL A 121 -4.23 -16.74 23.04
N VAL A 122 -4.11 -15.98 24.13
CA VAL A 122 -5.27 -15.54 24.92
C VAL A 122 -5.89 -14.24 24.42
N ASP A 123 -5.09 -13.38 23.79
CA ASP A 123 -5.56 -12.15 23.13
C ASP A 123 -4.68 -11.86 21.92
N ARG A 124 -5.28 -11.81 20.72
CA ARG A 124 -4.56 -11.59 19.45
C ARG A 124 -4.17 -10.13 19.20
N ARG A 125 -4.57 -9.23 20.08
CA ARG A 125 -4.42 -7.79 19.95
C ARG A 125 -3.83 -7.15 21.20
N ALA A 126 -3.46 -7.94 22.21
CA ALA A 126 -2.88 -7.46 23.46
C ALA A 126 -3.70 -6.30 24.09
N GLY A 127 -5.03 -6.39 24.04
CA GLY A 127 -5.93 -5.37 24.56
C GLY A 127 -5.93 -4.05 23.78
N ARG A 128 -5.52 -4.05 22.50
CA ARG A 128 -5.40 -2.87 21.62
C ARG A 128 -4.69 -1.70 22.32
N PRO A 129 -3.39 -1.82 22.60
CA PRO A 129 -2.64 -0.76 23.25
C PRO A 129 -2.66 0.53 22.42
N PRO A 130 -2.51 1.70 23.05
CA PRO A 130 -2.23 2.94 22.34
C PRO A 130 -0.98 2.80 21.44
N THR A 131 -0.98 3.51 20.32
CA THR A 131 0.11 3.45 19.32
C THR A 131 1.46 3.84 19.91
N GLU A 132 1.48 4.79 20.85
CA GLU A 132 2.69 5.25 21.53
C GLU A 132 3.31 4.17 22.42
N GLU A 133 2.48 3.26 22.97
CA GLU A 133 2.93 2.12 23.77
C GLU A 133 3.51 1.03 22.88
N SER A 134 2.81 0.66 21.81
CA SER A 134 3.29 -0.36 20.87
C SER A 134 4.54 0.08 20.11
N ALA A 135 4.68 1.37 19.80
CA ALA A 135 5.89 1.91 19.18
C ALA A 135 7.15 1.73 20.05
N LYS A 136 7.01 1.80 21.39
CA LYS A 136 8.11 1.50 22.32
C LYS A 136 8.50 0.02 22.24
N VAL A 137 7.53 -0.88 22.13
CA VAL A 137 7.80 -2.32 21.99
C VAL A 137 8.47 -2.63 20.64
N VAL A 138 8.05 -1.97 19.56
CA VAL A 138 8.74 -2.06 18.26
C VAL A 138 10.19 -1.59 18.34
N LYS A 139 10.48 -0.54 19.13
CA LYS A 139 11.85 -0.10 19.38
C LYS A 139 12.69 -1.18 20.08
N ILE A 140 12.13 -1.83 21.11
CA ILE A 140 12.77 -2.96 21.80
C ILE A 140 13.10 -4.08 20.82
N LEU A 141 12.15 -4.46 19.95
CA LEU A 141 12.41 -5.47 18.90
C LEU A 141 13.55 -5.04 17.96
N SER A 142 13.55 -3.79 17.51
CA SER A 142 14.53 -3.25 16.58
C SER A 142 15.95 -3.17 17.17
N GLU A 143 16.05 -2.93 18.48
CA GLU A 143 17.33 -2.90 19.20
C GLU A 143 17.93 -4.31 19.39
N ASN A 144 17.07 -5.32 19.59
CA ASN A 144 17.49 -6.67 19.93
C ASN A 144 17.58 -7.63 18.72
N ILE A 145 16.81 -7.38 17.66
CA ILE A 145 16.73 -8.27 16.50
C ILE A 145 16.99 -7.47 15.22
N LYS A 146 18.20 -7.64 14.67
CA LYS A 146 18.64 -6.95 13.45
C LYS A 146 18.80 -7.90 12.27
N THR A 147 19.15 -9.16 12.54
CA THR A 147 19.40 -10.16 11.52
C THR A 147 18.94 -11.54 11.99
N ILE A 148 18.50 -12.35 11.02
CA ILE A 148 18.29 -13.80 11.17
C ILE A 148 18.97 -14.44 9.96
N GLU A 149 19.92 -15.34 10.21
CA GLU A 149 20.83 -15.83 9.16
C GLU A 149 21.49 -14.63 8.44
N ASP A 150 21.41 -14.59 7.11
CA ASP A 150 21.90 -13.50 6.25
C ASP A 150 20.84 -12.44 5.91
N VAL A 151 19.65 -12.51 6.52
CA VAL A 151 18.53 -11.59 6.24
C VAL A 151 18.47 -10.47 7.27
N THR A 152 18.38 -9.23 6.78
CA THR A 152 18.17 -8.05 7.63
C THR A 152 16.70 -7.96 8.04
N ILE A 153 16.45 -7.73 9.32
CA ILE A 153 15.12 -7.59 9.90
C ILE A 153 14.93 -6.13 10.33
N SER A 154 13.81 -5.54 9.96
CA SER A 154 13.42 -4.19 10.39
C SER A 154 11.97 -4.18 10.82
N PHE A 155 11.66 -3.47 11.90
CA PHE A 155 10.31 -3.34 12.42
C PHE A 155 9.85 -1.89 12.35
N TYR A 156 8.59 -1.68 12.00
CA TYR A 156 7.99 -0.37 11.83
C TYR A 156 6.67 -0.30 12.58
N PRO A 157 6.45 0.71 13.43
CA PRO A 157 5.22 0.82 14.20
C PRO A 157 4.01 1.03 13.29
N GLY A 158 2.91 0.38 13.64
CA GLY A 158 1.60 0.60 13.05
C GLY A 158 0.61 1.09 14.11
N LYS A 159 -0.66 1.27 13.72
CA LYS A 159 -1.71 1.71 14.63
C LYS A 159 -2.06 0.62 15.67
N GLU A 160 -2.19 1.01 16.93
CA GLU A 160 -2.47 0.11 18.06
C GLU A 160 -1.47 -1.05 18.16
N HIS A 161 -1.94 -2.30 18.30
CA HIS A 161 -1.15 -3.53 18.38
C HIS A 161 -0.37 -3.89 17.11
N ARG A 162 -0.50 -3.13 16.03
CA ARG A 162 0.02 -3.52 14.71
C ARG A 162 1.43 -3.00 14.52
N PHE A 163 2.22 -3.74 13.76
CA PHE A 163 3.49 -3.30 13.23
C PHE A 163 3.73 -3.98 11.87
N VAL A 164 4.70 -3.47 11.11
CA VAL A 164 5.19 -4.12 9.90
C VAL A 164 6.57 -4.67 10.21
N VAL A 165 6.82 -5.91 9.82
CA VAL A 165 8.17 -6.47 9.78
C VAL A 165 8.61 -6.58 8.33
N LYS A 166 9.84 -6.13 8.05
CA LYS A 166 10.49 -6.21 6.75
C LYS A 166 11.71 -7.12 6.85
N PHE A 167 11.79 -8.03 5.90
CA PHE A 167 12.88 -8.99 5.70
C PHE A 167 13.58 -8.59 4.40
N THR A 168 14.83 -8.19 4.48
CA THR A 168 15.62 -7.79 3.31
C THR A 168 16.74 -8.81 3.08
N GLY A 169 16.71 -9.48 1.94
CA GLY A 169 17.70 -10.48 1.58
C GLY A 169 17.47 -11.11 0.20
N GLU A 170 18.46 -11.84 -0.29
CA GLU A 170 18.33 -12.55 -1.56
C GLU A 170 17.41 -13.76 -1.44
N ASN A 171 16.73 -14.10 -2.55
CA ASN A 171 15.96 -15.35 -2.71
C ASN A 171 14.95 -15.61 -1.56
N LEU A 172 14.28 -14.56 -1.08
CA LEU A 172 13.15 -14.68 -0.18
C LEU A 172 11.86 -14.95 -0.97
N ASP A 173 10.95 -15.71 -0.38
CA ASP A 173 9.67 -16.11 -0.98
C ASP A 173 8.55 -15.92 0.03
N ASP A 174 7.44 -15.33 -0.40
CA ASP A 174 6.31 -14.94 0.45
C ASP A 174 5.19 -15.97 0.49
N ARG A 175 5.31 -17.10 -0.21
CA ARG A 175 4.30 -18.16 -0.26
C ARG A 175 4.34 -19.00 1.02
N LEU A 176 3.92 -18.38 2.11
CA LEU A 176 3.83 -18.94 3.46
C LEU A 176 2.40 -18.93 3.97
N THR A 177 2.07 -19.87 4.85
CA THR A 177 0.89 -19.72 5.71
C THR A 177 1.13 -18.63 6.75
N ASP A 178 0.05 -18.02 7.24
CA ASP A 178 0.12 -17.15 8.42
C ASP A 178 0.68 -17.90 9.64
N ALA A 179 1.45 -17.20 10.47
CA ALA A 179 1.84 -17.61 11.82
C ALA A 179 0.91 -16.96 12.86
N ASP A 180 -0.38 -17.03 12.59
CA ASP A 180 -1.47 -16.51 13.41
C ASP A 180 -2.61 -17.55 13.36
N PRO A 181 -3.05 -18.12 14.51
CA PRO A 181 -4.13 -19.12 14.52
C PRO A 181 -5.49 -18.54 14.13
N GLN A 182 -5.56 -17.22 13.93
CA GLN A 182 -6.76 -16.46 13.58
C GLN A 182 -7.89 -16.50 14.61
N ARG A 183 -7.68 -17.18 15.75
CA ARG A 183 -8.64 -17.32 16.84
C ARG A 183 -7.91 -17.35 18.18
N GLU A 184 -8.53 -16.71 19.17
CA GLU A 184 -8.10 -16.78 20.57
C GLU A 184 -8.44 -18.14 21.18
N GLY A 185 -7.77 -18.49 22.29
CA GLY A 185 -7.93 -19.78 22.97
C GLY A 185 -7.37 -20.96 22.17
N LYS A 186 -6.56 -20.69 21.15
CA LYS A 186 -5.87 -21.71 20.34
C LYS A 186 -4.36 -21.64 20.56
N PRO A 187 -3.66 -22.78 20.43
CA PRO A 187 -2.20 -22.78 20.37
C PRO A 187 -1.71 -21.87 19.24
N MET A 188 -0.53 -21.28 19.41
CA MET A 188 0.12 -20.60 18.29
C MET A 188 0.39 -21.60 17.15
N VAL A 189 0.43 -21.09 15.92
CA VAL A 189 0.81 -21.87 14.74
C VAL A 189 2.07 -21.28 14.14
N TRP A 190 2.93 -22.15 13.61
CA TRP A 190 4.15 -21.77 12.91
C TRP A 190 3.86 -21.53 11.44
N ALA A 191 4.63 -20.63 10.81
CA ALA A 191 4.57 -20.43 9.37
C ALA A 191 5.02 -21.71 8.67
N LYS A 192 4.24 -22.16 7.68
CA LYS A 192 4.57 -23.30 6.84
C LYS A 192 4.80 -22.83 5.41
N PRO A 193 5.79 -23.38 4.71
CA PRO A 193 5.99 -23.12 3.29
C PRO A 193 4.82 -23.71 2.50
N LEU A 194 4.30 -22.94 1.55
CA LEU A 194 3.31 -23.41 0.58
C LEU A 194 3.99 -24.02 -0.65
N THR A 195 5.28 -23.71 -0.87
CA THR A 195 6.12 -24.29 -1.91
C THR A 195 7.54 -24.53 -1.40
N PRO A 196 8.33 -25.44 -2.03
CA PRO A 196 9.70 -25.73 -1.60
C PRO A 196 10.63 -24.51 -1.60
N GLU A 197 10.42 -23.56 -2.51
CA GLU A 197 11.25 -22.33 -2.57
C GLU A 197 11.06 -21.46 -1.32
N ALA A 198 9.93 -21.60 -0.62
CA ALA A 198 9.61 -20.84 0.58
C ALA A 198 10.13 -21.48 1.89
N ASP A 199 10.76 -22.66 1.83
CA ASP A 199 11.29 -23.37 3.01
C ASP A 199 12.25 -22.50 3.82
N ARG A 200 13.16 -21.81 3.12
CA ARG A 200 14.11 -20.89 3.76
C ARG A 200 13.40 -19.75 4.47
N MET A 201 12.40 -19.13 3.84
CA MET A 201 11.65 -18.05 4.46
C MET A 201 10.85 -18.54 5.68
N ALA A 202 10.20 -19.71 5.59
CA ALA A 202 9.47 -20.30 6.72
C ALA A 202 10.39 -20.52 7.93
N ARG A 203 11.60 -21.03 7.71
CA ARG A 203 12.61 -21.19 8.76
C ARG A 203 12.97 -19.85 9.40
N ILE A 204 13.33 -18.85 8.59
CA ILE A 204 13.70 -17.51 9.06
C ILE A 204 12.57 -16.85 9.86
N VAL A 205 11.34 -16.94 9.38
CA VAL A 205 10.14 -16.43 10.05
C VAL A 205 9.92 -17.12 11.40
N ASN A 206 10.04 -18.44 11.45
CA ASN A 206 9.83 -19.18 12.69
C ASN A 206 10.95 -18.91 13.72
N GLU A 207 12.20 -18.77 13.26
CA GLU A 207 13.31 -18.33 14.12
C GLU A 207 13.11 -16.90 14.63
N LEU A 208 12.63 -15.99 13.78
CA LEU A 208 12.26 -14.64 14.18
C LEU A 208 11.18 -14.66 15.27
N ILE A 209 10.11 -15.43 15.09
CA ILE A 209 9.01 -15.51 16.04
C ILE A 209 9.47 -16.05 17.39
N LYS A 210 10.38 -17.04 17.42
CA LYS A 210 11.01 -17.52 18.65
C LYS A 210 11.76 -16.40 19.37
N LYS A 211 12.64 -15.69 18.65
CA LYS A 211 13.39 -14.56 19.23
C LYS A 211 12.49 -13.43 19.71
N ILE A 212 11.40 -13.14 18.99
CA ILE A 212 10.39 -12.17 19.43
C ILE A 212 9.81 -12.61 20.78
N GLY A 213 9.44 -13.90 20.93
CA GLY A 213 8.92 -14.42 22.19
C GLY A 213 9.93 -14.29 23.35
N GLU A 214 11.22 -14.52 23.08
CA GLU A 214 12.27 -14.35 24.09
C GLU A 214 12.47 -12.89 24.51
N VAL A 215 12.51 -11.97 23.54
CA VAL A 215 12.71 -10.53 23.76
C VAL A 215 11.50 -9.90 24.46
N LEU A 216 10.29 -10.36 24.13
CA LEU A 216 9.05 -9.77 24.61
C LEU A 216 8.50 -10.42 25.88
N LYS A 217 9.04 -11.55 26.36
CA LYS A 217 8.45 -12.33 27.47
C LYS A 217 8.03 -11.51 28.70
N ASP A 218 8.75 -10.43 29.01
CA ASP A 218 8.52 -9.56 30.17
C ASP A 218 7.74 -8.27 29.84
N GLN A 219 7.23 -8.10 28.61
CA GLN A 219 6.49 -6.92 28.14
C GLN A 219 4.98 -6.97 28.47
N GLY A 220 4.62 -7.61 29.58
CA GLY A 220 3.24 -7.69 30.07
C GLY A 220 2.26 -8.27 29.05
N ARG A 221 1.28 -7.48 28.60
CA ARG A 221 0.26 -7.92 27.63
C ARG A 221 0.79 -8.08 26.20
N MET A 222 1.90 -7.43 25.85
CA MET A 222 2.52 -7.56 24.53
C MET A 222 3.70 -8.54 24.58
N ASN A 223 3.53 -9.67 25.25
CA ASN A 223 4.62 -10.62 25.48
C ASN A 223 4.97 -11.52 24.29
N PHE A 224 4.27 -11.35 23.17
CA PHE A 224 4.48 -12.10 21.94
C PHE A 224 4.04 -11.31 20.71
N ALA A 225 4.36 -11.81 19.52
CA ALA A 225 3.77 -11.30 18.28
C ALA A 225 3.41 -12.41 17.30
N LEU A 226 2.32 -12.19 16.57
CA LEU A 226 1.83 -13.05 15.50
C LEU A 226 2.12 -12.39 14.15
N LEU A 227 2.59 -13.15 13.17
CA LEU A 227 2.92 -12.64 11.84
C LEU A 227 1.95 -13.21 10.80
N ARG A 228 1.49 -12.36 9.88
CA ARG A 228 0.53 -12.75 8.83
C ARG A 228 0.66 -11.91 7.58
N GLY A 229 0.10 -12.41 6.49
CA GLY A 229 0.05 -11.70 5.22
C GLY A 229 1.44 -11.43 4.66
N PHE A 230 2.31 -12.45 4.66
CA PHE A 230 3.61 -12.38 3.99
C PHE A 230 3.40 -11.96 2.54
N SER A 231 4.18 -10.98 2.09
CA SER A 231 4.08 -10.44 0.74
C SER A 231 5.44 -9.95 0.28
N LYS A 232 5.91 -10.50 -0.83
CA LYS A 232 7.13 -10.07 -1.50
C LYS A 232 6.81 -8.86 -2.36
N TYR A 233 7.82 -8.05 -2.61
CA TYR A 233 7.73 -7.02 -3.65
C TYR A 233 7.19 -7.63 -4.96
N PRO A 234 6.05 -7.14 -5.47
CA PRO A 234 5.40 -7.75 -6.62
C PRO A 234 6.21 -7.50 -7.89
N ASN A 235 6.37 -8.54 -8.71
CA ASN A 235 6.97 -8.40 -10.02
C ASN A 235 5.95 -7.82 -11.02
N LEU A 236 5.84 -6.49 -11.03
CA LEU A 236 4.99 -5.74 -11.95
C LEU A 236 5.83 -5.24 -13.13
N PRO A 237 5.31 -5.32 -14.38
CA PRO A 237 5.90 -4.61 -15.52
C PRO A 237 6.06 -3.12 -15.17
N LYS A 238 7.23 -2.52 -15.39
CA LYS A 238 7.43 -1.12 -15.02
C LYS A 238 6.72 -0.19 -16.02
N PHE A 239 6.14 0.89 -15.52
CA PHE A 239 5.33 1.83 -16.30
C PHE A 239 6.11 2.39 -17.49
N GLY A 240 7.33 2.88 -17.26
CA GLY A 240 8.19 3.38 -18.33
C GLY A 240 8.58 2.33 -19.37
N GLU A 241 8.71 1.05 -18.97
CA GLU A 241 9.00 -0.05 -19.90
C GLU A 241 7.80 -0.41 -20.77
N VAL A 242 6.59 -0.35 -20.20
CA VAL A 242 5.32 -0.66 -20.88
C VAL A 242 4.93 0.47 -21.82
N TYR A 243 4.95 1.72 -21.34
CA TYR A 243 4.39 2.87 -22.06
C TYR A 243 5.45 3.71 -22.79
N LYS A 244 6.75 3.47 -22.57
CA LYS A 244 7.87 4.25 -23.13
C LYS A 244 7.81 5.73 -22.76
N LEU A 245 7.34 6.04 -21.56
CA LEU A 245 7.22 7.38 -20.99
C LEU A 245 8.10 7.50 -19.76
N LYS A 246 8.80 8.64 -19.61
CA LYS A 246 9.41 8.98 -18.34
C LYS A 246 8.33 9.51 -17.40
N SER A 247 8.09 8.82 -16.29
CA SER A 247 6.91 9.01 -15.46
C SER A 247 7.23 9.43 -14.02
N ALA A 248 6.50 10.41 -13.51
CA ALA A 248 6.58 10.91 -12.15
C ALA A 248 5.23 10.85 -11.43
N ALA A 249 5.28 10.76 -10.11
CA ALA A 249 4.14 10.78 -9.21
C ALA A 249 4.24 11.95 -8.23
N ILE A 250 3.19 12.75 -8.16
CA ILE A 250 2.99 13.83 -7.19
C ILE A 250 1.81 13.41 -6.32
N ALA A 251 2.14 12.95 -5.11
CA ALA A 251 1.17 12.50 -4.13
C ALA A 251 1.70 12.74 -2.72
N THR A 252 0.81 13.14 -1.83
CA THR A 252 1.11 13.40 -0.41
C THR A 252 0.99 12.17 0.48
N TYR A 253 0.05 11.27 0.17
CA TYR A 253 -0.27 10.15 1.05
C TYR A 253 0.66 8.93 0.79
N PRO A 254 1.23 8.30 1.84
CA PRO A 254 2.22 7.22 1.71
C PRO A 254 1.80 6.06 0.80
N MET A 255 0.54 5.64 0.88
CA MET A 255 0.03 4.53 0.06
C MET A 255 0.19 4.83 -1.45
N TYR A 256 -0.15 6.03 -1.90
CA TYR A 256 -0.13 6.37 -3.33
C TYR A 256 1.28 6.60 -3.85
N ARG A 257 2.15 7.18 -3.01
CA ARG A 257 3.60 7.23 -3.26
C ARG A 257 4.16 5.82 -3.44
N GLY A 258 3.77 4.91 -2.54
CA GLY A 258 4.15 3.50 -2.58
C GLY A 258 3.70 2.78 -3.85
N ILE A 259 2.42 2.88 -4.22
CA ILE A 259 1.88 2.21 -5.41
C ILE A 259 2.55 2.74 -6.68
N ALA A 260 2.79 4.06 -6.78
CA ALA A 260 3.52 4.64 -7.89
C ALA A 260 4.96 4.11 -8.01
N LYS A 261 5.66 3.98 -6.87
CA LYS A 261 7.01 3.38 -6.82
C LYS A 261 7.00 1.91 -7.24
N LEU A 262 5.96 1.14 -6.87
CA LEU A 262 5.84 -0.28 -7.27
C LEU A 262 5.83 -0.47 -8.79
N VAL A 263 5.16 0.43 -9.51
CA VAL A 263 5.13 0.43 -10.98
C VAL A 263 6.30 1.18 -11.60
N GLY A 264 7.27 1.66 -10.81
CA GLY A 264 8.51 2.28 -11.30
C GLY A 264 8.38 3.74 -11.72
N MET A 265 7.42 4.49 -11.17
CA MET A 265 7.39 5.95 -11.30
C MET A 265 8.36 6.60 -10.31
N ASP A 266 8.96 7.73 -10.70
CA ASP A 266 9.70 8.58 -9.78
C ASP A 266 8.73 9.32 -8.87
N VAL A 267 8.85 9.15 -7.57
CA VAL A 267 7.99 9.85 -6.61
C VAL A 267 8.63 11.18 -6.24
N LEU A 268 7.97 12.28 -6.58
CA LEU A 268 8.46 13.63 -6.31
C LEU A 268 8.11 14.06 -4.88
N GLU A 269 9.05 14.75 -4.23
CA GLU A 269 8.78 15.42 -2.96
C GLU A 269 7.93 16.66 -3.20
N THR A 270 6.87 16.81 -2.41
CA THR A 270 5.91 17.92 -2.49
C THR A 270 5.48 18.33 -1.08
N GLY A 271 4.83 19.49 -0.95
CA GLY A 271 4.20 19.92 0.30
C GLY A 271 2.93 19.12 0.61
N GLN A 272 2.02 19.69 1.40
CA GLN A 272 0.82 18.98 1.88
C GLN A 272 -0.49 19.54 1.30
N THR A 273 -0.39 20.61 0.51
CA THR A 273 -1.53 21.27 -0.11
C THR A 273 -1.53 21.07 -1.62
N VAL A 274 -2.70 21.20 -2.24
CA VAL A 274 -2.83 21.14 -3.71
C VAL A 274 -1.96 22.22 -4.38
N ALA A 275 -1.80 23.39 -3.74
CA ALA A 275 -0.91 24.43 -4.25
C ALA A 275 0.55 23.97 -4.30
N ASP A 276 1.04 23.30 -3.25
CA ASP A 276 2.40 22.75 -3.24
C ASP A 276 2.59 21.68 -4.32
N GLU A 277 1.57 20.83 -4.53
CA GLU A 277 1.57 19.81 -5.58
C GLU A 277 1.64 20.43 -6.98
N VAL A 278 0.90 21.52 -7.21
CA VAL A 278 0.96 22.30 -8.47
C VAL A 278 2.33 22.95 -8.67
N GLU A 279 2.93 23.52 -7.63
CA GLU A 279 4.28 24.10 -7.74
C GLU A 279 5.33 23.02 -8.04
N THR A 280 5.18 21.83 -7.44
CA THR A 280 6.02 20.66 -7.75
C THR A 280 5.88 20.23 -9.21
N LEU A 281 4.64 20.19 -9.73
CA LEU A 281 4.38 19.89 -11.14
C LEU A 281 5.07 20.90 -12.07
N LYS A 282 4.93 22.20 -11.81
CA LYS A 282 5.56 23.25 -12.61
C LYS A 282 7.07 23.14 -12.61
N LYS A 283 7.67 22.90 -11.44
CA LYS A 283 9.12 22.75 -11.27
C LYS A 283 9.70 21.61 -12.11
N HIS A 284 8.97 20.49 -12.20
CA HIS A 284 9.44 19.27 -12.87
C HIS A 284 8.83 19.04 -14.25
N TRP A 285 8.08 20.01 -14.79
CA TRP A 285 7.32 19.87 -16.03
C TRP A 285 8.15 19.37 -17.21
N GLU A 286 9.37 19.92 -17.36
CA GLU A 286 10.27 19.56 -18.46
C GLU A 286 10.97 18.21 -18.25
N ASP A 287 11.02 17.69 -17.02
CA ASP A 287 11.78 16.50 -16.67
C ASP A 287 11.08 15.19 -17.03
N TYR A 288 9.75 15.19 -17.20
CA TYR A 288 8.92 13.98 -17.35
C TYR A 288 7.87 14.11 -18.45
N ASP A 289 7.44 12.98 -19.01
CA ASP A 289 6.41 12.92 -20.06
C ASP A 289 5.02 12.63 -19.47
N PHE A 290 4.98 11.96 -18.32
CA PHE A 290 3.76 11.58 -17.63
C PHE A 290 3.79 11.97 -16.16
N PHE A 291 2.71 12.58 -15.68
CA PHE A 291 2.51 12.91 -14.28
C PHE A 291 1.25 12.24 -13.74
N TYR A 292 1.41 11.39 -12.73
CA TYR A 292 0.32 11.00 -11.84
C TYR A 292 0.19 12.05 -10.74
N PHE A 293 -0.91 12.80 -10.74
CA PHE A 293 -1.20 13.87 -9.79
C PHE A 293 -2.38 13.46 -8.91
N HIS A 294 -2.15 13.28 -7.61
CA HIS A 294 -3.14 12.71 -6.70
C HIS A 294 -3.55 13.68 -5.59
N VAL A 295 -4.84 13.99 -5.52
CA VAL A 295 -5.42 14.82 -4.46
C VAL A 295 -6.17 13.93 -3.47
N LYS A 296 -5.65 13.79 -2.23
CA LYS A 296 -6.20 12.89 -1.20
C LYS A 296 -7.42 13.42 -0.45
N LYS A 297 -7.49 14.73 -0.21
CA LYS A 297 -8.40 15.30 0.81
C LYS A 297 -9.89 15.14 0.50
N THR A 298 -10.25 15.03 -0.78
CA THR A 298 -11.62 14.73 -1.23
C THR A 298 -12.15 13.41 -0.67
N ASP A 299 -11.31 12.37 -0.64
CA ASP A 299 -11.66 11.06 -0.07
C ASP A 299 -11.78 11.11 1.45
N SER A 300 -10.79 11.74 2.12
CA SER A 300 -10.80 11.85 3.59
C SER A 300 -12.05 12.54 4.13
N TYR A 301 -12.49 13.64 3.51
CA TYR A 301 -13.73 14.30 3.93
C TYR A 301 -14.98 13.49 3.55
N GLY A 302 -14.91 12.65 2.52
CA GLY A 302 -15.96 11.67 2.21
C GLY A 302 -16.10 10.61 3.29
N GLU A 303 -14.99 10.00 3.74
CA GLU A 303 -14.97 9.00 4.82
C GLU A 303 -15.53 9.57 6.15
N ASP A 304 -15.25 10.85 6.42
CA ASP A 304 -15.77 11.57 7.60
C ASP A 304 -17.23 12.04 7.45
N GLY A 305 -17.87 11.84 6.29
CA GLY A 305 -19.22 12.34 6.00
C GLY A 305 -19.31 13.87 5.96
N ASN A 306 -18.19 14.56 5.77
CA ASN A 306 -18.11 16.01 5.80
C ASN A 306 -18.33 16.60 4.40
N PHE A 307 -19.59 16.68 4.00
CA PHE A 307 -20.01 17.19 2.68
C PHE A 307 -19.42 18.57 2.36
N ALA A 308 -19.52 19.52 3.29
CA ALA A 308 -19.07 20.90 3.07
C ALA A 308 -17.56 20.99 2.83
N LYS A 309 -16.75 20.24 3.60
CA LYS A 309 -15.30 20.22 3.39
C LYS A 309 -14.90 19.49 2.12
N LYS A 310 -15.64 18.46 1.70
CA LYS A 310 -15.42 17.81 0.40
C LYS A 310 -15.69 18.78 -0.75
N VAL A 311 -16.78 19.56 -0.68
CA VAL A 311 -17.09 20.64 -1.64
C VAL A 311 -16.01 21.72 -1.67
N GLU A 312 -15.44 22.10 -0.52
CA GLU A 312 -14.39 23.12 -0.44
C GLU A 312 -13.06 22.69 -1.11
N VAL A 313 -12.75 21.39 -1.09
CA VAL A 313 -11.54 20.86 -1.72
C VAL A 313 -11.68 20.74 -3.25
N ILE A 314 -12.90 20.49 -3.75
CA ILE A 314 -13.23 20.34 -5.18
C ILE A 314 -13.32 21.70 -5.86
#